data_AF-A0A376GYQ6-F1
#
_entry.id   AF-A0A376GYQ6-F1
#
_cell.length_a   1.000
_cell.length_b   1.000
_cell.length_c   1.000
_cell.angle_alpha   90.00
_cell.angle_beta   90.00
_cell.angle_gamma   90.00
#
_symmetry.space_group_name_H-M   'P 1'
#
loop_
_entity.id
_entity.type
_entity.pdbx_description
1 polymer ?
#
loop_
_entity_poly.entity_id
_entity_poly.type
_entity_poly.pdbx_seq_one_letter_code
_entity_poly.pdbx_strand_id
1 'polypeptide(L)'
;MARPKKNGLDYFPLDVDIFEDEKIEAIAGEFGTKGELAVIKLLCAIYKRGYFILWDDLTQATLLKRLPGSSKEMINQIVNRLVSWGFFNEELFNSVRVLTSENIQATYLEATKRRKLPKPTKYIINVDNNQQTSAVNVNNNPQRKVNKRKVNKSKASSIPSLDLNPDSARVFWLNQVNPVEAPMILESIDYWVSDFNGQDLIVIEAIKEMLRNNAKSYKYLDKILKTWESQGLDTPEKVTNYLQGNYSKKPKNKHQGLEYENLDEYEDL
;
A
#
# COMPACT_ATOMS: atom_id res chain seq x y z
N MET A 1 -6.18 12.44 -27.03
CA MET A 1 -5.17 11.94 -26.07
C MET A 1 -5.79 10.86 -25.20
N ALA A 2 -5.11 9.72 -24.98
CA ALA A 2 -5.60 8.68 -24.09
C ALA A 2 -5.46 9.13 -22.62
N ARG A 3 -6.55 9.05 -21.84
CA ARG A 3 -6.52 9.41 -20.41
C ARG A 3 -5.66 8.40 -19.65
N PRO A 4 -4.66 8.83 -18.85
CA PRO A 4 -3.87 7.92 -18.01
C PRO A 4 -4.78 7.04 -17.15
N LYS A 5 -4.47 5.75 -17.04
CA LYS A 5 -5.19 4.84 -16.15
C LYS A 5 -4.89 5.24 -14.71
N LYS A 6 -5.88 5.80 -14.02
CA LYS A 6 -5.78 6.15 -12.59
C LYS A 6 -6.24 4.98 -11.72
N ASN A 7 -5.48 4.68 -10.67
CA ASN A 7 -5.86 3.66 -9.69
C ASN A 7 -6.98 4.16 -8.78
N GLY A 8 -6.92 5.40 -8.31
CA GLY A 8 -7.96 5.98 -7.44
C GLY A 8 -9.24 6.44 -8.15
N LEU A 9 -10.12 7.03 -7.36
CA LEU A 9 -11.35 7.69 -7.80
C LEU A 9 -11.17 9.21 -7.84
N ASP A 10 -11.78 9.86 -8.83
CA ASP A 10 -11.85 11.33 -8.88
C ASP A 10 -13.01 11.86 -7.98
N TYR A 11 -13.98 11.00 -7.67
CA TYR A 11 -15.12 11.23 -6.78
C TYR A 11 -15.55 9.88 -6.16
N PHE A 12 -16.20 9.88 -5.00
CA PHE A 12 -16.75 8.68 -4.37
C PHE A 12 -18.16 8.99 -3.83
N PRO A 13 -19.05 7.99 -3.75
CA PRO A 13 -20.36 8.17 -3.12
C PRO A 13 -20.18 8.35 -1.61
N LEU A 14 -20.92 9.30 -1.04
CA LEU A 14 -20.96 9.58 0.38
C LEU A 14 -22.43 9.59 0.78
N ASP A 15 -22.75 8.87 1.84
CA ASP A 15 -24.11 8.80 2.34
C ASP A 15 -24.54 10.18 2.87
N VAL A 16 -25.82 10.51 2.68
CA VAL A 16 -26.36 11.82 3.05
C VAL A 16 -26.44 11.99 4.57
N ASP A 17 -26.51 10.87 5.28
CA ASP A 17 -26.60 10.72 6.73
C ASP A 17 -25.24 10.34 7.37
N ILE A 18 -24.13 10.61 6.68
CA ILE A 18 -22.79 10.25 7.17
C ILE A 18 -22.44 10.94 8.50
N PHE A 19 -23.02 12.11 8.78
CA PHE A 19 -22.71 12.85 10.01
C PHE A 19 -23.53 12.36 11.20
N GLU A 20 -24.60 11.61 10.93
CA GLU A 20 -25.47 10.94 11.90
C GLU A 20 -25.01 9.50 12.20
N ASP A 21 -23.93 9.00 11.55
CA ASP A 21 -23.31 7.73 11.91
C ASP A 21 -22.76 7.80 13.35
N GLU A 22 -23.14 6.84 14.20
CA GLU A 22 -22.80 6.82 15.63
C GLU A 22 -21.30 7.00 15.90
N LYS A 23 -20.44 6.46 15.02
CA LYS A 23 -18.98 6.55 15.17
C LYS A 23 -18.48 7.94 14.79
N ILE A 24 -19.11 8.56 13.79
CA ILE A 24 -18.75 9.91 13.34
C ILE A 24 -19.29 10.95 14.33
N GLU A 25 -20.50 10.78 14.86
CA GLU A 25 -21.02 11.61 15.95
C GLU A 25 -20.13 11.51 17.20
N ALA A 26 -19.66 10.31 17.56
CA ALA A 26 -18.73 10.13 18.67
C ALA A 26 -17.37 10.82 18.42
N ILE A 27 -16.85 10.79 17.18
CA ILE A 27 -15.67 11.57 16.79
C ILE A 27 -15.96 13.08 16.90
N ALA A 28 -17.13 13.53 16.46
CA ALA A 28 -17.54 14.93 16.57
C ALA A 28 -17.66 15.37 18.03
N GLY A 29 -18.14 14.50 18.92
CA GLY A 29 -18.21 14.74 20.36
C GLY A 29 -16.83 14.96 21.00
N GLU A 30 -15.82 14.19 20.59
CA GLU A 30 -14.45 14.31 21.14
C GLU A 30 -13.62 15.41 20.49
N PHE A 31 -13.76 15.62 19.17
CA PHE A 31 -12.84 16.44 18.37
C PHE A 31 -13.53 17.61 17.64
N GLY A 32 -14.85 17.77 17.81
CA GLY A 32 -15.67 18.76 17.14
C GLY A 32 -15.69 18.59 15.62
N THR A 33 -15.97 19.68 14.92
CA THR A 33 -16.00 19.74 13.44
C THR A 33 -14.67 19.36 12.79
N LYS A 34 -13.55 19.47 13.53
CA LYS A 34 -12.24 19.00 13.07
C LYS A 34 -12.19 17.48 12.95
N GLY A 35 -12.86 16.76 13.85
CA GLY A 35 -13.00 15.31 13.80
C GLY A 35 -13.74 14.85 12.55
N GLU A 36 -14.94 15.40 12.32
CA GLU A 36 -15.75 15.13 11.13
C GLU A 36 -14.98 15.44 9.84
N LEU A 37 -14.35 16.61 9.78
CA LEU A 37 -13.54 17.01 8.63
C LEU A 37 -12.37 16.05 8.40
N ALA A 38 -11.73 15.57 9.47
CA ALA A 38 -10.64 14.59 9.37
C ALA A 38 -11.13 13.26 8.76
N VAL A 39 -12.29 12.76 9.17
CA VAL A 39 -12.91 11.55 8.59
C VAL A 39 -13.12 11.72 7.09
N ILE A 40 -13.73 12.83 6.67
CA ILE A 40 -13.97 13.10 5.24
C ILE A 40 -12.65 13.22 4.46
N LYS A 41 -11.63 13.90 5.00
CA LYS A 41 -10.31 14.02 4.36
C LYS A 41 -9.57 12.69 4.28
N LEU A 42 -9.74 11.80 5.26
CA LEU A 42 -9.20 10.44 5.25
C LEU A 42 -9.83 9.62 4.14
N LEU A 43 -11.17 9.59 4.04
CA LEU A 43 -11.89 8.92 2.97
C LEU A 43 -11.44 9.43 1.59
N CYS A 44 -11.30 10.76 1.44
CA CYS A 44 -10.77 11.35 0.21
C CYS A 44 -9.34 10.87 -0.11
N ALA A 45 -8.47 10.77 0.90
CA ALA A 45 -7.10 10.30 0.72
C ALA A 45 -7.03 8.83 0.32
N ILE A 46 -7.88 7.99 0.92
CA ILE A 46 -8.02 6.57 0.62
C ILE A 46 -8.53 6.38 -0.82
N TYR A 47 -9.69 6.96 -1.16
CA TYR A 47 -10.28 6.77 -2.49
C TYR A 47 -9.45 7.35 -3.62
N LYS A 48 -8.67 8.41 -3.36
CA LYS A 48 -7.72 8.95 -4.34
C LYS A 48 -6.58 7.98 -4.66
N ARG A 49 -6.27 7.02 -3.78
CA ARG A 49 -5.25 5.98 -3.99
C ARG A 49 -5.83 4.62 -4.35
N GLY A 50 -7.09 4.36 -3.98
CA GLY A 50 -7.78 3.11 -4.26
C GLY A 50 -8.84 2.83 -3.20
N TYR A 51 -8.57 1.82 -2.39
CA TYR A 51 -9.46 1.31 -1.33
C TYR A 51 -8.74 1.17 0.02
N PHE A 52 -7.48 1.58 0.08
CA PHE A 52 -6.70 1.63 1.30
C PHE A 52 -5.63 2.72 1.19
N ILE A 53 -5.04 3.08 2.33
CA ILE A 53 -3.84 3.90 2.40
C ILE A 53 -2.93 3.36 3.51
N LEU A 54 -1.61 3.49 3.32
CA LEU A 54 -0.64 3.26 4.39
C LEU A 54 -0.62 4.47 5.32
N TRP A 55 -0.63 4.24 6.62
CA TRP A 55 -0.61 5.24 7.68
C TRP A 55 0.82 5.48 8.17
N ASP A 56 1.64 6.04 7.28
CA ASP A 56 3.03 6.44 7.52
C ASP A 56 3.17 7.93 7.90
N ASP A 57 4.39 8.37 8.24
CA ASP A 57 4.65 9.76 8.59
C ASP A 57 4.31 10.74 7.45
N LEU A 58 4.50 10.32 6.19
CA LEU A 58 4.23 11.15 5.03
C LEU A 58 2.72 11.40 4.84
N THR A 59 1.89 10.37 5.03
CA THR A 59 0.43 10.50 4.94
C THR A 59 -0.13 11.30 6.10
N GLN A 60 0.39 11.11 7.31
CA GLN A 60 0.07 11.95 8.47
C GLN A 60 0.40 13.43 8.18
N ALA A 61 1.61 13.74 7.71
CA ALA A 61 2.00 15.10 7.35
C ALA A 61 1.14 15.70 6.22
N THR A 62 0.78 14.88 5.23
CA THR A 62 -0.10 15.31 4.13
C THR A 62 -1.50 15.63 4.62
N LEU A 63 -2.01 14.88 5.61
CA LEU A 63 -3.32 15.14 6.21
C LEU A 63 -3.29 16.37 7.11
N LEU A 64 -2.24 16.55 7.93
CA LEU A 64 -2.03 17.74 8.76
C LEU A 64 -2.09 19.02 7.94
N LYS A 65 -1.39 19.08 6.80
CA LYS A 65 -1.44 20.23 5.90
C LYS A 65 -2.87 20.55 5.41
N ARG A 66 -3.74 19.55 5.31
CA ARG A 66 -5.13 19.69 4.83
C ARG A 66 -6.12 20.00 5.96
N LEU A 67 -5.69 19.93 7.21
CA LEU A 67 -6.47 20.17 8.42
C LEU A 67 -5.79 21.26 9.26
N PRO A 68 -5.83 22.54 8.81
CA PRO A 68 -5.17 23.62 9.52
C PRO A 68 -5.68 23.71 10.97
N GLY A 69 -4.76 23.92 11.91
CA GLY A 69 -5.09 23.98 13.34
C GLY A 69 -5.33 22.63 14.02
N SER A 70 -4.91 21.52 13.41
CA SER A 70 -4.90 20.18 14.03
C SER A 70 -3.46 19.75 14.30
N SER A 71 -3.21 19.08 15.43
CA SER A 71 -1.89 18.53 15.77
C SER A 71 -1.73 17.09 15.28
N LYS A 72 -0.49 16.61 15.19
CA LYS A 72 -0.19 15.20 14.81
C LYS A 72 -0.82 14.24 15.81
N GLU A 73 -0.77 14.59 17.09
CA GLU A 73 -1.33 13.82 18.21
C GLU A 73 -2.85 13.70 18.06
N MET A 74 -3.54 14.81 17.79
CA MET A 74 -5.00 14.82 17.61
C MET A 74 -5.44 13.93 16.44
N ILE A 75 -4.75 14.03 15.29
CA ILE A 75 -5.07 13.17 14.13
C ILE A 75 -4.83 11.70 14.46
N ASN A 76 -3.75 11.37 15.16
CA ASN A 76 -3.49 9.99 15.57
C ASN A 76 -4.53 9.49 16.56
N GLN A 77 -5.00 10.33 17.49
CA GLN A 77 -6.10 9.99 18.39
C GLN A 77 -7.40 9.72 17.61
N ILE A 78 -7.77 10.57 16.64
CA ILE A 78 -8.93 10.36 15.77
C ILE A 78 -8.83 9.01 15.05
N VAL A 79 -7.69 8.72 14.43
CA VAL A 79 -7.50 7.44 13.71
C VAL A 79 -7.58 6.26 14.65
N ASN A 80 -6.97 6.33 15.84
CA ASN A 80 -7.05 5.27 16.84
C ASN A 80 -8.50 5.03 17.32
N ARG A 81 -9.30 6.09 17.50
CA ARG A 81 -10.74 5.97 17.81
C ARG A 81 -11.50 5.27 16.69
N LEU A 82 -11.31 5.71 15.45
CA LEU A 82 -11.92 5.10 14.27
C LEU A 82 -11.55 3.63 14.11
N VAL A 83 -10.32 3.24 14.45
CA VAL A 83 -9.91 1.83 14.49
C VAL A 83 -10.64 1.09 15.62
N SER A 84 -10.62 1.62 16.85
CA SER A 84 -11.24 0.98 18.01
C SER A 84 -12.76 0.79 17.89
N TRP A 85 -13.43 1.66 17.14
CA TRP A 85 -14.88 1.56 16.86
C TRP A 85 -15.18 0.77 15.59
N GLY A 86 -14.18 0.15 14.97
CA GLY A 86 -14.35 -0.68 13.77
C GLY A 86 -14.80 0.12 12.54
N PHE A 87 -14.52 1.42 12.48
CA PHE A 87 -14.64 2.17 11.22
C PHE A 87 -13.51 1.76 10.25
N PHE A 88 -12.31 1.54 10.78
CA PHE A 88 -11.21 0.90 10.08
C PHE A 88 -10.95 -0.50 10.64
N ASN A 89 -10.43 -1.38 9.78
CA ASN A 89 -10.05 -2.73 10.19
C ASN A 89 -8.83 -2.67 11.13
N GLU A 90 -9.03 -3.17 12.34
CA GLU A 90 -8.04 -3.13 13.42
C GLU A 90 -6.82 -4.00 13.15
N GLU A 91 -7.01 -5.20 12.60
CA GLU A 91 -5.91 -6.14 12.33
C GLU A 91 -4.93 -5.57 11.30
N LEU A 92 -5.42 -5.01 10.21
CA LEU A 92 -4.59 -4.37 9.17
C LEU A 92 -3.93 -3.09 9.66
N PHE A 93 -4.60 -2.33 10.54
CA PHE A 93 -3.99 -1.16 11.15
C PHE A 93 -2.85 -1.54 12.10
N ASN A 94 -3.06 -2.54 12.96
CA ASN A 94 -2.08 -2.95 13.96
C ASN A 94 -0.88 -3.69 13.35
N SER A 95 -1.11 -4.52 12.32
CA SER A 95 -0.06 -5.32 11.68
C SER A 95 0.81 -4.51 10.70
N VAL A 96 0.19 -3.79 9.77
CA VAL A 96 0.86 -3.17 8.63
C VAL A 96 0.58 -1.68 8.49
N ARG A 97 -0.08 -1.07 9.49
CA ARG A 97 -0.47 0.36 9.49
C ARG A 97 -1.28 0.73 8.25
N VAL A 98 -2.26 -0.08 7.89
CA VAL A 98 -3.16 0.20 6.76
C VAL A 98 -4.51 0.70 7.26
N LEU A 99 -5.02 1.78 6.66
CA LEU A 99 -6.41 2.23 6.85
C LEU A 99 -7.26 1.74 5.68
N THR A 100 -8.20 0.85 5.99
CA THR A 100 -9.22 0.32 5.07
C THR A 100 -10.35 -0.31 5.90
N SER A 101 -11.48 -0.60 5.26
CA SER A 101 -12.63 -1.27 5.86
C SER A 101 -13.42 -2.00 4.78
N GLU A 102 -14.28 -2.93 5.19
CA GLU A 102 -15.14 -3.66 4.24
C GLU A 102 -15.98 -2.69 3.39
N ASN A 103 -16.61 -1.70 4.02
CA ASN A 103 -17.42 -0.68 3.33
C ASN A 103 -16.60 0.12 2.32
N ILE A 104 -15.38 0.52 2.69
CA ILE A 104 -14.47 1.25 1.78
C ILE A 104 -14.13 0.39 0.56
N GLN A 105 -13.84 -0.89 0.78
CA GLN A 105 -13.49 -1.82 -0.28
C GLN A 105 -14.66 -2.10 -1.22
N ALA A 106 -15.85 -2.37 -0.66
CA ALA A 106 -17.07 -2.59 -1.41
C ALA A 106 -17.39 -1.38 -2.31
N THR A 107 -17.36 -0.18 -1.74
CA THR A 107 -17.62 1.08 -2.45
C THR A 107 -16.64 1.29 -3.61
N TYR A 108 -15.35 1.07 -3.37
CA TYR A 108 -14.33 1.21 -4.41
C TYR A 108 -14.49 0.14 -5.50
N LEU A 109 -14.75 -1.10 -5.13
CA LEU A 109 -14.96 -2.21 -6.06
C LEU A 109 -16.17 -1.94 -6.97
N GLU A 110 -17.26 -1.44 -6.40
CA GLU A 110 -18.44 -1.05 -7.16
C GLU A 110 -18.14 0.12 -8.12
N ALA A 111 -17.50 1.18 -7.65
CA ALA A 111 -17.11 2.33 -8.45
C ALA A 111 -16.11 1.98 -9.59
N THR A 112 -15.32 0.92 -9.40
CA THR A 112 -14.30 0.48 -10.37
C THR A 112 -14.70 -0.74 -11.18
N LYS A 113 -15.87 -1.33 -10.96
CA LYS A 113 -16.36 -2.55 -11.61
C LYS A 113 -16.29 -2.55 -13.14
N ARG A 114 -16.42 -1.38 -13.78
CA ARG A 114 -16.36 -1.21 -15.25
C ARG A 114 -14.95 -0.96 -15.80
N ARG A 115 -13.95 -0.74 -14.94
CA ARG A 115 -12.58 -0.45 -15.35
C ARG A 115 -11.90 -1.75 -15.79
N LYS A 116 -11.15 -1.69 -16.89
CA LYS A 116 -10.23 -2.77 -17.30
C LYS A 116 -8.93 -2.66 -16.49
N LEU A 117 -9.05 -2.80 -15.17
CA LEU A 117 -7.93 -2.82 -14.23
C LEU A 117 -7.80 -4.23 -13.63
N PRO A 118 -6.58 -4.64 -13.24
CA PRO A 118 -6.40 -5.86 -12.48
C PRO A 118 -7.26 -5.81 -11.21
N LYS A 119 -7.80 -6.96 -10.81
CA LYS A 119 -8.58 -7.06 -9.58
C LYS A 119 -7.70 -6.61 -8.40
N PRO A 120 -8.27 -5.87 -7.44
CA PRO A 120 -7.54 -5.57 -6.22
C PRO A 120 -7.19 -6.87 -5.52
N THR A 121 -5.97 -6.95 -4.98
CA THR A 121 -5.45 -8.14 -4.30
C THR A 121 -4.79 -7.81 -2.97
N LYS A 122 -4.55 -6.53 -2.67
CA LYS A 122 -3.75 -6.11 -1.52
C LYS A 122 -4.64 -5.65 -0.38
N TYR A 123 -4.52 -6.23 0.81
CA TYR A 123 -5.26 -5.81 2.02
C TYR A 123 -6.79 -5.95 1.91
N ILE A 124 -7.31 -6.92 1.14
CA ILE A 124 -8.76 -7.20 1.08
C ILE A 124 -9.19 -7.92 2.36
N ILE A 125 -10.29 -7.47 2.97
CA ILE A 125 -10.77 -7.98 4.26
C ILE A 125 -11.64 -9.24 4.09
N ASN A 126 -12.47 -9.33 3.05
CA ASN A 126 -13.35 -10.49 2.82
C ASN A 126 -13.01 -11.20 1.50
N VAL A 127 -12.50 -12.41 1.62
CA VAL A 127 -12.31 -13.34 0.50
C VAL A 127 -13.27 -14.52 0.72
N ASP A 128 -14.56 -14.37 0.41
CA ASP A 128 -15.40 -15.53 0.11
C ASP A 128 -16.70 -15.23 -0.67
N ASN A 129 -16.91 -16.09 -1.68
CA ASN A 129 -18.14 -16.52 -2.35
C ASN A 129 -19.10 -15.52 -3.01
N ASN A 130 -18.86 -15.35 -4.32
CA ASN A 130 -19.87 -15.34 -5.36
C ASN A 130 -20.88 -14.17 -5.35
N GLN A 131 -20.45 -13.04 -5.91
CA GLN A 131 -21.33 -12.27 -6.78
C GLN A 131 -20.64 -11.98 -8.10
N GLN A 132 -20.72 -12.95 -9.02
CA GLN A 132 -20.72 -12.66 -10.45
C GLN A 132 -21.88 -11.71 -10.74
N THR A 133 -21.65 -10.42 -10.64
CA THR A 133 -22.48 -9.45 -11.35
C THR A 133 -21.72 -9.04 -12.60
N SER A 134 -21.94 -9.87 -13.61
CA SER A 134 -21.69 -9.64 -15.03
C SER A 134 -21.70 -8.15 -15.36
N ALA A 135 -20.58 -7.65 -15.86
CA ALA A 135 -20.47 -6.34 -16.46
C ALA A 135 -21.41 -6.27 -17.68
N VAL A 136 -22.65 -5.84 -17.46
CA VAL A 136 -23.48 -5.26 -18.51
C VAL A 136 -22.93 -3.86 -18.72
N ASN A 137 -22.33 -3.69 -19.90
CA ASN A 137 -21.81 -2.43 -20.39
C ASN A 137 -23.00 -1.48 -20.64
N VAL A 138 -23.35 -0.65 -19.66
CA VAL A 138 -24.28 0.48 -19.85
C VAL A 138 -23.50 1.75 -19.63
N ASN A 139 -23.06 2.40 -20.71
CA ASN A 139 -22.54 3.76 -20.67
C ASN A 139 -23.58 4.69 -20.02
N ASN A 140 -23.38 5.01 -18.74
CA ASN A 140 -24.09 6.05 -18.01
C ASN A 140 -23.08 7.13 -17.64
N ASN A 141 -22.42 7.71 -18.64
CA ASN A 141 -22.40 9.16 -18.66
C ASN A 141 -23.80 9.57 -19.17
N PRO A 142 -24.54 10.50 -18.56
CA PRO A 142 -25.77 10.99 -19.15
C PRO A 142 -25.41 11.76 -20.42
N GLN A 143 -25.34 11.06 -21.54
CA GLN A 143 -25.53 11.63 -22.85
C GLN A 143 -26.55 10.76 -23.60
N ARG A 144 -27.75 11.34 -23.69
CA ARG A 144 -28.98 10.91 -24.37
C ARG A 144 -28.80 9.94 -25.57
N LYS A 145 -29.64 8.89 -25.54
CA LYS A 145 -30.42 8.23 -26.64
C LYS A 145 -30.16 6.72 -26.95
N VAL A 146 -31.18 5.91 -26.57
CA VAL A 146 -31.96 4.93 -27.36
C VAL A 146 -31.42 3.51 -27.74
N ASN A 147 -32.08 2.50 -27.13
CA ASN A 147 -32.56 1.16 -27.57
C ASN A 147 -31.69 -0.08 -27.94
N LYS A 148 -32.05 -1.19 -27.22
CA LYS A 148 -32.41 -2.58 -27.62
C LYS A 148 -31.36 -3.72 -27.82
N ARG A 149 -31.37 -4.64 -26.83
CA ARG A 149 -31.47 -6.15 -26.84
C ARG A 149 -30.62 -7.04 -27.80
N LYS A 150 -29.87 -8.04 -27.25
CA LYS A 150 -30.11 -9.53 -27.20
C LYS A 150 -28.81 -10.40 -27.13
N VAL A 151 -28.71 -11.24 -26.06
CA VAL A 151 -28.46 -12.72 -25.98
C VAL A 151 -27.13 -13.42 -26.44
N ASN A 152 -26.54 -14.16 -25.46
CA ASN A 152 -25.79 -15.46 -25.39
C ASN A 152 -24.54 -15.78 -26.26
N LYS A 153 -23.47 -16.36 -25.66
CA LYS A 153 -23.23 -17.82 -25.36
C LYS A 153 -21.72 -18.18 -25.27
N SER A 154 -21.35 -19.06 -24.30
CA SER A 154 -20.20 -20.01 -24.25
C SER A 154 -18.74 -19.47 -24.30
N LYS A 155 -17.70 -20.04 -23.68
CA LYS A 155 -17.41 -21.32 -22.99
C LYS A 155 -16.13 -21.10 -22.12
N ALA A 156 -16.04 -21.79 -20.99
CA ALA A 156 -14.93 -21.71 -20.05
C ALA A 156 -13.76 -22.65 -20.41
N SER A 157 -12.53 -22.23 -20.11
CA SER A 157 -11.42 -23.13 -19.77
C SER A 157 -10.50 -22.43 -18.76
N SER A 158 -10.44 -23.02 -17.58
CA SER A 158 -9.78 -22.61 -16.32
C SER A 158 -8.26 -22.77 -16.32
N ILE A 159 -7.54 -21.92 -15.58
CA ILE A 159 -6.25 -22.25 -14.94
C ILE A 159 -6.27 -21.70 -13.49
N PRO A 160 -5.79 -22.45 -12.47
CA PRO A 160 -6.12 -22.23 -11.05
C PRO A 160 -5.21 -21.21 -10.33
N SER A 161 -5.74 -20.59 -9.27
CA SER A 161 -5.11 -19.61 -8.36
C SER A 161 -4.24 -20.29 -7.29
N LEU A 162 -3.01 -19.78 -7.06
CA LEU A 162 -2.13 -20.16 -5.95
C LEU A 162 -2.27 -19.20 -4.75
N ASP A 163 -2.30 -19.77 -3.54
CA ASP A 163 -2.17 -19.11 -2.23
C ASP A 163 -0.85 -18.33 -2.10
N LEU A 164 -0.86 -17.14 -1.49
CA LEU A 164 0.37 -16.36 -1.24
C LEU A 164 0.70 -16.31 0.26
N ASN A 165 1.88 -16.83 0.60
CA ASN A 165 2.51 -16.73 1.92
C ASN A 165 3.05 -15.29 2.16
N PRO A 166 2.66 -14.60 3.25
CA PRO A 166 3.12 -13.24 3.55
C PRO A 166 4.65 -13.13 3.75
N ASP A 167 5.32 -14.23 4.08
CA ASP A 167 6.78 -14.29 4.29
C ASP A 167 7.58 -14.61 3.01
N SER A 168 6.95 -14.57 1.83
CA SER A 168 7.65 -14.81 0.57
C SER A 168 8.58 -13.66 0.18
N ALA A 169 9.77 -13.98 -0.33
CA ALA A 169 10.72 -13.02 -0.88
C ALA A 169 10.13 -12.18 -2.02
N ARG A 170 9.23 -12.79 -2.81
CA ARG A 170 8.47 -12.10 -3.86
C ARG A 170 7.57 -11.00 -3.28
N VAL A 171 6.85 -11.32 -2.22
CA VAL A 171 5.97 -10.37 -1.51
C VAL A 171 6.82 -9.28 -0.85
N PHE A 172 7.94 -9.66 -0.24
CA PHE A 172 8.88 -8.72 0.38
C PHE A 172 9.48 -7.73 -0.64
N TRP A 173 9.91 -8.22 -1.81
CA TRP A 173 10.40 -7.36 -2.90
C TRP A 173 9.36 -6.35 -3.35
N LEU A 174 8.14 -6.82 -3.62
CA LEU A 174 7.04 -5.96 -4.05
C LEU A 174 6.70 -4.89 -3.00
N ASN A 175 6.84 -5.21 -1.72
CA ASN A 175 6.54 -4.27 -0.65
C ASN A 175 7.67 -3.27 -0.37
N GLN A 176 8.93 -3.70 -0.43
CA GLN A 176 10.08 -2.90 0.04
C GLN A 176 10.88 -2.24 -1.07
N VAL A 177 10.86 -2.81 -2.28
CA VAL A 177 11.70 -2.36 -3.40
C VAL A 177 10.86 -1.69 -4.47
N ASN A 178 9.97 -2.45 -5.11
CA ASN A 178 9.16 -1.96 -6.21
C ASN A 178 7.81 -2.69 -6.30
N PRO A 179 6.69 -1.99 -6.02
CA PRO A 179 5.36 -2.59 -6.02
C PRO A 179 4.79 -2.89 -7.41
N VAL A 180 5.44 -2.41 -8.48
CA VAL A 180 5.03 -2.64 -9.87
C VAL A 180 6.24 -3.11 -10.67
N GLU A 181 6.87 -4.17 -10.18
CA GLU A 181 8.02 -4.75 -10.86
C GLU A 181 7.60 -5.59 -12.09
N ALA A 182 8.49 -5.70 -13.07
CA ALA A 182 8.25 -6.56 -14.22
C ALA A 182 8.07 -8.03 -13.79
N PRO A 183 7.09 -8.78 -14.34
CA PRO A 183 6.84 -10.18 -13.98
C PRO A 183 8.10 -11.07 -14.06
N MET A 184 8.96 -10.82 -15.05
CA MET A 184 10.23 -11.52 -15.24
C MET A 184 11.18 -11.39 -14.04
N ILE A 185 11.21 -10.23 -13.38
CA ILE A 185 12.04 -10.03 -12.18
C ILE A 185 11.44 -10.79 -10.99
N LEU A 186 10.11 -10.82 -10.88
CA LEU A 186 9.45 -11.60 -9.83
C LEU A 186 9.67 -13.10 -10.00
N GLU A 187 9.61 -13.61 -11.24
CA GLU A 187 9.99 -14.98 -11.56
C GLU A 187 11.46 -15.23 -11.19
N SER A 188 12.35 -14.29 -11.50
CA SER A 188 13.77 -14.41 -11.15
C SER A 188 14.01 -14.48 -9.63
N ILE A 189 13.21 -13.77 -8.84
CA ILE A 189 13.23 -13.86 -7.37
C ILE A 189 12.73 -15.24 -6.90
N ASP A 190 11.66 -15.76 -7.50
CA ASP A 190 11.14 -17.10 -7.19
C ASP A 190 12.15 -18.21 -7.55
N TYR A 191 12.89 -18.04 -8.65
CA TYR A 191 14.01 -18.94 -9.00
C TYR A 191 15.11 -18.92 -7.95
N TRP A 192 15.52 -17.73 -7.49
CA TRP A 192 16.50 -17.63 -6.40
C TRP A 192 16.02 -18.30 -5.11
N VAL A 193 14.74 -18.13 -4.75
CA VAL A 193 14.17 -18.84 -3.59
C VAL A 193 14.30 -20.36 -3.77
N SER A 194 14.04 -20.87 -4.98
CA SER A 194 14.19 -22.29 -5.32
C SER A 194 15.65 -22.76 -5.24
N ASP A 195 16.59 -21.96 -5.73
CA ASP A 195 18.04 -22.26 -5.69
C ASP A 195 18.58 -22.34 -4.25
N PHE A 196 17.99 -21.57 -3.33
CA PHE A 196 18.26 -21.64 -1.89
C PHE A 196 17.37 -22.66 -1.15
N ASN A 197 16.94 -23.72 -1.84
CA ASN A 197 16.11 -24.80 -1.29
C ASN A 197 14.75 -24.34 -0.73
N GLY A 198 14.15 -23.31 -1.33
CA GLY A 198 12.86 -22.76 -0.91
C GLY A 198 12.93 -21.80 0.28
N GLN A 199 14.13 -21.34 0.67
CA GLN A 199 14.32 -20.52 1.86
C GLN A 199 14.18 -19.03 1.52
N ASP A 200 12.93 -18.52 1.53
CA ASP A 200 12.62 -17.10 1.28
C ASP A 200 13.44 -16.13 2.14
N LEU A 201 13.75 -16.52 3.38
CA LEU A 201 14.51 -15.72 4.34
C LEU A 201 15.89 -15.30 3.82
N ILE A 202 16.57 -16.16 3.06
CA ILE A 202 17.90 -15.83 2.50
C ILE A 202 17.76 -14.70 1.48
N VAL A 203 16.78 -14.82 0.58
CA VAL A 203 16.51 -13.79 -0.44
C VAL A 203 16.01 -12.50 0.20
N ILE A 204 15.19 -12.58 1.25
CA ILE A 204 14.75 -11.42 2.05
C ILE A 204 15.94 -10.69 2.70
N GLU A 205 16.90 -11.41 3.28
CA GLU A 205 18.10 -10.79 3.85
C GLU A 205 18.99 -10.15 2.79
N ALA A 206 19.08 -10.74 1.59
CA ALA A 206 19.78 -10.11 0.47
C ALA A 206 19.09 -8.81 0.02
N ILE A 207 17.75 -8.78 0.00
CA ILE A 207 16.98 -7.56 -0.28
C ILE A 207 17.23 -6.50 0.81
N LYS A 208 17.25 -6.87 2.08
CA LYS A 208 17.58 -5.96 3.19
C LYS A 208 19.00 -5.40 3.05
N GLU A 209 19.99 -6.22 2.70
CA GLU A 209 21.37 -5.77 2.49
C GLU A 209 21.50 -4.86 1.25
N MET A 210 20.77 -5.14 0.18
CA MET A 210 20.67 -4.26 -0.99
C MET A 210 20.15 -2.88 -0.59
N LEU A 211 19.06 -2.84 0.19
CA LEU A 211 18.44 -1.60 0.67
C LEU A 211 19.35 -0.83 1.63
N ARG A 212 20.11 -1.52 2.49
CA ARG A 212 21.13 -0.90 3.37
C ARG A 212 22.23 -0.19 2.58
N ASN A 213 22.57 -0.72 1.40
CA ASN A 213 23.52 -0.10 0.48
C ASN A 213 22.86 0.94 -0.46
N ASN A 214 21.62 1.36 -0.14
CA ASN A 214 20.81 2.31 -0.90
C ASN A 214 20.61 1.93 -2.39
N ALA A 215 20.69 0.64 -2.71
CA ALA A 215 20.42 0.10 -4.03
C ALA A 215 18.98 -0.43 -4.11
N LYS A 216 18.35 -0.31 -5.29
CA LYS A 216 16.99 -0.80 -5.56
C LYS A 216 16.87 -1.46 -6.93
N SER A 217 17.94 -2.11 -7.37
CA SER A 217 18.02 -2.74 -8.69
C SER A 217 18.14 -4.25 -8.53
N TYR A 218 17.35 -5.01 -9.28
CA TYR A 218 17.47 -6.47 -9.34
C TYR A 218 18.90 -6.91 -9.67
N LYS A 219 19.61 -6.16 -10.52
CA LYS A 219 21.02 -6.43 -10.85
C LYS A 219 21.94 -6.41 -9.63
N TYR A 220 21.63 -5.55 -8.65
CA TYR A 220 22.39 -5.49 -7.39
C TYR A 220 22.02 -6.66 -6.48
N LEU A 221 20.72 -6.97 -6.37
CA LEU A 221 20.24 -8.15 -5.65
C LEU A 221 20.89 -9.44 -6.17
N ASP A 222 20.85 -9.65 -7.49
CA ASP A 222 21.46 -10.80 -8.19
C ASP A 222 22.96 -10.92 -7.90
N LYS A 223 23.68 -9.79 -7.81
CA LYS A 223 25.09 -9.78 -7.44
C LYS A 223 25.31 -10.24 -5.99
N ILE A 224 24.47 -9.81 -5.05
CA ILE A 224 24.56 -10.25 -3.64
C ILE A 224 24.32 -11.76 -3.58
N LEU A 225 23.23 -12.24 -4.19
CA LEU A 225 22.82 -13.65 -4.14
C LEU A 225 23.88 -14.57 -4.76
N LYS A 226 24.44 -14.22 -5.92
CA LYS A 226 25.58 -14.96 -6.52
C LYS A 226 26.81 -14.99 -5.62
N THR A 227 27.09 -13.89 -4.93
CA THR A 227 28.23 -13.83 -3.99
C THR A 227 27.98 -14.79 -2.83
N TRP A 228 26.76 -14.83 -2.28
CA TRP A 228 26.39 -15.70 -1.18
C TRP A 228 26.37 -17.17 -1.57
N GLU A 229 25.84 -17.50 -2.75
CA GLU A 229 25.88 -18.83 -3.35
C GLU A 229 27.34 -19.32 -3.50
N SER A 230 28.22 -18.49 -4.07
CA SER A 230 29.65 -18.84 -4.25
C SER A 230 30.41 -19.07 -2.93
N GLN A 231 29.90 -18.50 -1.84
CA GLN A 231 30.46 -18.64 -0.48
C GLN A 231 29.80 -19.77 0.31
N GLY A 232 28.85 -20.51 -0.28
CA GLY A 232 28.14 -21.61 0.38
C GLY A 232 27.20 -21.15 1.51
N LEU A 233 26.65 -19.93 1.41
CA LEU A 233 25.69 -19.38 2.36
C LEU A 233 24.26 -19.86 2.03
N ASP A 234 24.05 -21.16 2.18
CA ASP A 234 22.83 -21.90 1.80
C ASP A 234 21.77 -22.00 2.92
N THR A 235 22.01 -21.39 4.09
CA THR A 235 21.13 -21.45 5.26
C THR A 235 21.01 -20.08 5.92
N PRO A 236 19.83 -19.73 6.48
CA PRO A 236 19.61 -18.47 7.19
C PRO A 236 20.65 -18.22 8.28
N GLU A 237 21.02 -19.26 9.02
CA GLU A 237 22.02 -19.17 10.09
C GLU A 237 23.40 -18.76 9.56
N LYS A 238 23.86 -19.38 8.46
CA LYS A 238 25.12 -19.00 7.80
C LYS A 238 25.08 -17.57 7.30
N VAL A 239 23.97 -17.14 6.69
CA VAL A 239 23.77 -15.75 6.22
C VAL A 239 23.81 -14.77 7.40
N THR A 240 23.11 -15.07 8.49
CA THR A 240 23.11 -14.20 9.67
C THR A 240 24.50 -14.06 10.30
N ASN A 241 25.25 -15.16 10.40
CA ASN A 241 26.61 -15.16 10.94
C ASN A 241 27.57 -14.38 10.02
N TYR A 242 27.43 -14.54 8.71
CA TYR A 242 28.19 -13.79 7.71
C TYR A 242 27.93 -12.28 7.81
N LEU A 243 26.65 -11.88 7.91
CA LEU A 243 26.25 -10.48 8.05
C LEU A 243 26.78 -9.87 9.36
N GLN A 244 26.61 -10.55 10.49
CA GLN A 244 27.15 -10.10 11.77
C GLN A 244 28.68 -9.91 11.72
N GLY A 245 29.40 -10.86 11.13
CA GLY A 245 30.85 -10.78 10.94
C GLY A 245 31.30 -9.62 10.04
N ASN A 246 30.48 -9.19 9.08
CA ASN A 246 30.74 -8.05 8.21
C ASN A 246 30.40 -6.70 8.86
N TYR A 247 29.37 -6.63 9.70
CA TYR A 247 29.01 -5.39 10.41
C TYR A 247 30.04 -5.03 11.48
N SER A 248 30.65 -6.02 12.16
CA SER A 248 31.70 -5.78 13.14
C SER A 248 33.03 -5.29 12.55
N LYS A 249 33.20 -5.36 11.22
CA LYS A 249 34.46 -5.03 10.51
C LYS A 249 34.46 -3.68 9.78
N LYS A 250 33.35 -2.92 9.74
CA LYS A 250 33.32 -1.60 9.08
C LYS A 250 33.89 -0.50 10.00
N PRO A 251 34.99 0.19 9.66
CA PRO A 251 35.44 1.36 10.41
C PRO A 251 34.53 2.58 10.15
N LYS A 252 34.25 3.35 11.21
CA LYS A 252 33.58 4.66 11.15
C LYS A 252 34.47 5.68 10.43
N ASN A 253 33.94 6.42 9.45
CA ASN A 253 34.26 7.81 9.03
C ASN A 253 33.60 8.10 7.66
N LYS A 254 33.20 9.32 7.24
CA LYS A 254 33.33 10.70 7.75
C LYS A 254 32.30 11.62 7.02
N HIS A 255 32.04 12.77 7.64
CA HIS A 255 31.29 13.99 7.27
C HIS A 255 30.95 14.32 5.80
N GLN A 256 29.78 14.94 5.62
CA GLN A 256 29.59 16.06 4.69
C GLN A 256 28.86 17.19 5.42
N GLY A 257 29.55 18.33 5.57
CA GLY A 257 29.02 19.53 6.21
C GLY A 257 28.05 20.29 5.30
N LEU A 258 27.05 20.92 5.90
CA LEU A 258 26.33 22.03 5.31
C LEU A 258 26.60 23.25 6.17
N GLU A 259 27.23 24.21 5.51
CA GLU A 259 27.63 25.53 5.94
C GLU A 259 26.37 26.34 6.29
N TYR A 260 26.28 26.84 7.52
CA TYR A 260 25.27 27.82 7.91
C TYR A 260 25.84 29.20 7.57
N GLU A 261 25.37 29.79 6.47
CA GLU A 261 25.54 31.21 6.24
C GLU A 261 24.59 31.98 7.17
N ASN A 262 25.17 33.01 7.81
CA ASN A 262 24.58 33.94 8.75
C ASN A 262 23.26 34.56 8.26
N LEU A 263 22.30 34.69 9.18
CA LEU A 263 21.12 35.55 9.03
C LEU A 263 20.92 36.32 10.35
N ASP A 264 21.95 37.07 10.73
CA ASP A 264 21.85 38.20 11.64
C ASP A 264 21.63 39.46 10.79
N GLU A 265 20.38 39.80 10.50
CA GLU A 265 19.89 41.17 10.26
C GLU A 265 18.44 41.09 9.81
N TYR A 266 17.50 41.54 10.65
CA TYR A 266 16.28 42.30 10.33
C TYR A 266 15.40 42.34 11.59
N GLU A 267 15.89 43.00 12.64
CA GLU A 267 15.05 43.76 13.55
C GLU A 267 15.33 45.24 13.24
N ASP A 268 14.55 45.80 12.32
CA ASP A 268 14.09 47.19 12.34
C ASP A 268 13.30 47.51 11.05
N LEU A 269 12.00 47.78 11.26
CA LEU A 269 10.95 48.42 10.41
C LEU A 269 9.68 47.58 10.19
#